data_AF-A0A318SQ78-F1
#
_entry.id   AF-A0A318SQ78-F1
#
_cell.length_a   1.000
_cell.length_b   1.000
_cell.length_c   1.000
_cell.angle_alpha   90.00
_cell.angle_beta   90.00
_cell.angle_gamma   90.00
#
_symmetry.space_group_name_H-M   'P 1'
#
loop_
_entity.id
_entity.type
_entity.pdbx_description
1 polymer ?
#
loop_
_entity_poly.entity_id
_entity_poly.type
_entity_poly.pdbx_seq_one_letter_code
_entity_poly.pdbx_strand_id
1 'polypeptide(L)'
;MKPLEALLVPIQQAEFAELVGISPAKVSQLVADGVIVRGQTAHAWILDYCERLREVAAGRASGEAGGLDLVQERAALARAQREGVDIKNAIARGQYAPIELLTAVLATASQSIADRFEALPGALHKVCPLPVEGRNALETALASARNDWLRSTAALAVEALEEDDDEEDGQGGVPA
;
A
#
# COMPACT_ATOMS: atom_id res chain seq x y z
N MET A 1 -1.53 58.85 -30.17
CA MET A 1 -2.06 58.62 -28.82
C MET A 1 -1.15 57.63 -28.13
N LYS A 2 -0.69 57.87 -26.90
CA LYS A 2 0.20 56.89 -26.24
C LYS A 2 -0.64 55.66 -25.87
N PRO A 3 -0.17 54.43 -26.11
CA PRO A 3 -0.98 53.21 -25.92
C PRO A 3 -1.51 53.06 -24.47
N LEU A 4 -0.75 53.56 -23.49
CA LEU A 4 -1.16 53.58 -22.08
C LEU A 4 -2.36 54.50 -21.80
N GLU A 5 -2.53 55.59 -22.55
CA GLU A 5 -3.65 56.53 -22.35
C GLU A 5 -4.99 55.89 -22.74
N ALA A 6 -5.01 54.98 -23.72
CA ALA A 6 -6.20 54.27 -24.13
C ALA A 6 -6.71 53.26 -23.08
N LEU A 7 -5.83 52.79 -22.18
CA LEU A 7 -6.16 51.81 -21.15
C LEU A 7 -6.73 52.45 -19.86
N LEU A 8 -6.76 53.78 -19.78
CA LEU A 8 -7.30 54.52 -18.63
C LEU A 8 -8.83 54.74 -18.69
N VAL A 9 -9.50 54.16 -19.68
CA VAL A 9 -10.95 54.20 -19.83
C VAL A 9 -11.56 52.92 -19.21
N PRO A 10 -12.76 52.99 -18.61
CA PRO A 10 -13.50 51.78 -18.20
C PRO A 10 -13.72 50.83 -19.36
N ILE A 11 -13.56 49.53 -19.11
CA ILE A 11 -13.70 48.48 -20.13
C ILE A 11 -14.85 47.53 -19.80
N GLN A 12 -15.53 47.00 -20.82
CA GLN A 12 -16.56 45.98 -20.63
C GLN A 12 -15.94 44.58 -20.57
N GLN A 13 -16.64 43.64 -19.91
CA GLN A 13 -16.16 42.25 -19.76
C GLN A 13 -15.86 41.57 -21.10
N ALA A 14 -16.68 41.83 -22.13
CA ALA A 14 -16.49 41.25 -23.47
C ALA A 14 -15.22 41.79 -24.14
N GLU A 15 -14.99 43.10 -24.08
CA GLU A 15 -13.79 43.75 -24.63
C GLU A 15 -12.53 43.31 -23.89
N PHE A 16 -12.60 43.13 -22.57
CA PHE A 16 -11.48 42.59 -21.81
C PHE A 16 -11.20 41.12 -22.14
N ALA A 17 -12.23 40.31 -22.38
CA ALA A 17 -12.08 38.92 -22.79
C ALA A 17 -11.29 38.81 -24.10
N GLU A 18 -11.62 39.66 -25.08
CA GLU A 18 -10.89 39.77 -26.35
C GLU A 18 -9.45 40.26 -26.14
N LEU A 19 -9.26 41.30 -25.31
CA LEU A 19 -7.95 41.91 -25.04
C LEU A 19 -6.93 40.92 -24.47
N VAL A 20 -7.35 40.08 -23.52
CA VAL A 20 -6.46 39.10 -22.85
C VAL A 20 -6.58 37.68 -23.42
N GLY A 21 -7.45 37.47 -24.42
CA GLY A 21 -7.58 36.18 -25.12
C GLY A 21 -8.21 35.06 -24.30
N ILE A 22 -9.24 35.37 -23.49
CA ILE A 22 -9.98 34.38 -22.68
C ILE A 22 -11.47 34.40 -23.01
N SER A 23 -12.22 33.39 -22.54
CA SER A 23 -13.66 33.35 -22.77
C SER A 23 -14.40 34.40 -21.92
N PRO A 24 -15.52 34.96 -22.40
CA PRO A 24 -16.36 35.87 -21.60
C PRO A 24 -16.83 35.26 -20.27
N ALA A 25 -17.12 33.95 -20.27
CA ALA A 25 -17.46 33.21 -19.05
C ALA A 25 -16.32 33.24 -18.02
N LYS A 26 -15.06 33.16 -18.47
CA LYS A 26 -13.89 33.26 -17.58
C LYS A 26 -13.75 34.66 -16.98
N VAL A 27 -14.07 35.70 -17.73
CA VAL A 27 -14.10 37.09 -17.21
C VAL A 27 -15.21 37.26 -16.16
N SER A 28 -16.40 36.71 -16.40
CA SER A 28 -17.47 36.73 -15.41
C SER A 28 -17.08 36.01 -14.11
N GLN A 29 -16.34 34.90 -14.21
CA GLN A 29 -15.78 34.23 -13.04
C GLN A 29 -14.75 35.10 -12.32
N LEU A 30 -13.82 35.76 -13.04
CA LEU A 30 -12.84 36.67 -12.46
C LEU A 30 -13.50 37.80 -11.64
N VAL A 31 -14.63 38.31 -12.12
CA VAL A 31 -15.43 39.30 -11.40
C VAL A 31 -16.11 38.71 -10.17
N ALA A 32 -16.66 37.50 -10.27
CA ALA A 32 -17.32 36.81 -9.16
C ALA A 32 -16.32 36.44 -8.04
N ASP A 33 -15.09 36.07 -8.41
CA ASP A 33 -13.97 35.78 -7.52
C ASP A 33 -13.42 37.05 -6.85
N GLY A 34 -13.88 38.25 -7.24
CA GLY A 34 -13.38 39.53 -6.73
C GLY A 34 -11.99 39.91 -7.22
N VAL A 35 -11.44 39.19 -8.21
CA VAL A 35 -10.10 39.43 -8.76
C VAL A 35 -10.05 40.71 -9.56
N ILE A 36 -11.11 41.02 -10.31
CA ILE A 36 -11.26 42.29 -11.03
C ILE A 36 -12.58 42.95 -10.66
N VAL A 37 -12.58 44.28 -10.51
CA VAL A 37 -13.76 45.01 -10.00
C VAL A 37 -14.47 45.74 -11.14
N ARG A 38 -15.79 45.57 -11.23
CA ARG A 38 -16.61 46.23 -12.26
C ARG A 38 -16.46 47.75 -12.23
N GLY A 39 -16.38 48.37 -13.41
CA GLY A 39 -16.28 49.83 -13.58
C GLY A 39 -14.86 50.39 -13.48
N GLN A 40 -13.85 49.54 -13.23
CA GLN A 40 -12.45 49.94 -13.32
C GLN A 40 -11.95 50.03 -14.78
N THR A 41 -10.78 50.62 -14.93
CA THR A 41 -10.11 50.80 -16.21
C THR A 41 -9.47 49.50 -16.72
N ALA A 42 -9.25 49.41 -18.03
CA ALA A 42 -8.52 48.28 -18.61
C ALA A 42 -7.13 48.09 -17.98
N HIS A 43 -6.45 49.19 -17.64
CA HIS A 43 -5.15 49.14 -16.97
C HIS A 43 -5.20 48.43 -15.62
N ALA A 44 -6.18 48.75 -14.78
CA ALA A 44 -6.35 48.12 -13.47
C ALA A 44 -6.62 46.62 -13.61
N TRP A 45 -7.56 46.24 -14.48
CA TRP A 45 -7.90 44.84 -14.72
C TRP A 45 -6.72 44.01 -15.23
N ILE A 46 -5.85 44.59 -16.08
CA ILE A 46 -4.64 43.90 -16.55
C ILE A 46 -3.68 43.65 -15.39
N LEU A 47 -3.45 44.63 -14.52
CA LEU A 47 -2.54 44.47 -13.38
C LEU A 47 -3.04 43.39 -12.42
N ASP A 48 -4.32 43.46 -12.04
CA ASP A 48 -4.96 42.48 -11.15
C ASP A 48 -4.92 41.08 -11.77
N TYR A 49 -5.21 40.97 -13.07
CA TYR A 49 -5.13 39.70 -13.80
C TYR A 49 -3.69 39.16 -13.85
N CYS A 50 -2.69 40.01 -14.12
CA CYS A 50 -1.29 39.63 -14.12
C CYS A 50 -0.76 39.29 -12.73
N GLU A 51 -1.27 39.92 -11.68
CA GLU A 51 -0.99 39.58 -10.28
C GLU A 51 -1.53 38.18 -9.96
N ARG A 52 -2.81 37.91 -10.26
CA ARG A 52 -3.38 36.56 -10.15
C ARG A 52 -2.59 35.53 -10.95
N LEU A 53 -2.16 35.83 -12.18
CA LEU A 53 -1.36 34.89 -12.97
C LEU A 53 0.02 34.62 -12.34
N ARG A 54 0.63 35.62 -11.71
CA ARG A 54 1.89 35.46 -10.96
C ARG A 54 1.66 34.67 -9.68
N GLU A 55 0.59 34.93 -8.95
CA GLU A 55 0.20 34.15 -7.77
C GLU A 55 -0.14 32.71 -8.12
N VAL A 56 -0.85 32.45 -9.21
CA VAL A 56 -1.15 31.09 -9.69
C VAL A 56 0.12 30.43 -10.24
N ALA A 57 1.03 31.16 -10.86
CA ALA A 57 2.31 30.61 -11.31
C ALA A 57 3.24 30.28 -10.12
N ALA A 58 3.26 31.13 -9.10
CA ALA A 58 3.91 30.86 -7.81
C ALA A 58 3.19 29.72 -7.06
N GLY A 59 1.86 29.68 -7.16
CA GLY A 59 0.91 28.71 -6.61
C GLY A 59 0.76 27.43 -7.44
N ARG A 60 1.50 27.31 -8.56
CA ARG A 60 1.88 25.97 -9.06
C ARG A 60 2.84 25.26 -8.11
N ALA A 61 3.30 25.94 -7.04
CA ALA A 61 3.85 25.34 -5.81
C ALA A 61 2.85 25.25 -4.64
N SER A 62 1.64 25.82 -4.74
CA SER A 62 0.65 25.92 -3.66
C SER A 62 -0.76 25.70 -4.22
N GLY A 63 -1.14 24.43 -4.35
CA GLY A 63 -2.45 24.02 -4.80
C GLY A 63 -3.57 24.68 -4.01
N GLU A 64 -4.37 25.49 -4.68
CA GLU A 64 -5.68 25.85 -4.16
C GLU A 64 -6.67 24.71 -4.44
N ALA A 65 -7.21 24.18 -3.33
CA ALA A 65 -8.35 23.27 -3.23
C ALA A 65 -8.17 21.80 -3.69
N GLY A 66 -7.01 21.19 -3.44
CA GLY A 66 -6.85 19.72 -3.46
C GLY A 66 -5.82 19.16 -4.47
N GLY A 67 -5.18 20.00 -5.28
CA GLY A 67 -4.25 19.54 -6.33
C GLY A 67 -2.90 18.99 -5.83
N LEU A 68 -2.30 19.62 -4.81
CA LEU A 68 -1.06 19.12 -4.20
C LEU A 68 -1.29 17.83 -3.42
N ASP A 69 -2.42 17.76 -2.71
CA ASP A 69 -2.85 16.58 -1.98
C ASP A 69 -2.99 15.39 -2.94
N LEU A 70 -3.73 15.57 -4.04
CA LEU A 70 -3.90 14.51 -5.04
C LEU A 70 -2.60 14.05 -5.72
N VAL A 71 -1.63 14.95 -5.97
CA VAL A 71 -0.33 14.55 -6.54
C VAL A 71 0.51 13.79 -5.51
N GLN A 72 0.54 14.25 -4.26
CA GLN A 72 1.27 13.59 -3.18
C GLN A 72 0.63 12.25 -2.81
N GLU A 73 -0.69 12.18 -2.70
CA GLU A 73 -1.45 10.95 -2.48
C GLU A 73 -1.25 9.96 -3.64
N ARG A 74 -1.23 10.43 -4.90
CA ARG A 74 -0.91 9.56 -6.05
C ARG A 74 0.53 9.05 -6.01
N ALA A 75 1.49 9.89 -5.61
CA ALA A 75 2.87 9.45 -5.45
C ALA A 75 3.03 8.45 -4.29
N ALA A 76 2.28 8.62 -3.19
CA ALA A 76 2.22 7.67 -2.09
C ALA A 76 1.56 6.35 -2.52
N LEU A 77 0.43 6.42 -3.23
CA LEU A 77 -0.25 5.25 -3.78
C LEU A 77 0.65 4.49 -4.76
N ALA A 78 1.37 5.19 -5.64
CA ALA A 78 2.30 4.57 -6.59
C ALA A 78 3.46 3.85 -5.87
N ARG A 79 3.97 4.41 -4.77
CA ARG A 79 4.97 3.75 -3.92
C ARG A 79 4.41 2.48 -3.27
N ALA A 80 3.26 2.58 -2.60
CA ALA A 80 2.60 1.43 -1.98
C ALA A 80 2.25 0.33 -3.01
N GLN A 81 1.85 0.71 -4.22
CA GLN A 81 1.60 -0.24 -5.31
C GLN A 81 2.86 -0.95 -5.77
N ARG A 82 3.99 -0.24 -5.88
CA ARG A 82 5.28 -0.85 -6.22
C ARG A 82 5.73 -1.84 -5.17
N GLU A 83 5.67 -1.46 -3.89
CA GLU A 83 5.97 -2.36 -2.77
C GLU A 83 5.08 -3.62 -2.80
N GLY A 84 3.78 -3.45 -3.03
CA GLY A 84 2.86 -4.59 -3.16
C GLY A 84 3.18 -5.49 -4.35
N VAL A 85 3.66 -4.94 -5.47
CA VAL A 85 4.12 -5.73 -6.62
C VAL A 85 5.43 -6.44 -6.31
N ASP A 86 6.34 -5.79 -5.59
CA ASP A 86 7.62 -6.38 -5.19
C ASP A 86 7.42 -7.57 -4.25
N ILE A 87 6.52 -7.46 -3.27
CA ILE A 87 6.12 -8.57 -2.40
C ILE A 87 5.54 -9.72 -3.22
N LYS A 88 4.61 -9.44 -4.14
CA LYS A 88 4.01 -10.47 -5.02
C LYS A 88 5.07 -11.17 -5.89
N ASN A 89 6.02 -10.41 -6.43
CA ASN A 89 7.11 -10.96 -7.21
C ASN A 89 8.03 -11.83 -6.35
N ALA A 90 8.30 -11.41 -5.12
CA ALA A 90 9.13 -12.17 -4.20
C ALA A 90 8.45 -13.49 -3.78
N ILE A 91 7.13 -13.48 -3.53
CA ILE A 91 6.33 -14.70 -3.35
C ILE A 91 6.38 -15.59 -4.60
N ALA A 92 6.17 -15.01 -5.80
CA ALA A 92 6.20 -15.76 -7.05
C ALA A 92 7.57 -16.38 -7.36
N ARG A 93 8.66 -15.76 -6.86
CA ARG A 93 10.03 -16.29 -6.93
C ARG A 93 10.34 -17.30 -5.82
N GLY A 94 9.43 -17.53 -4.89
CA GLY A 94 9.62 -18.43 -3.75
C GLY A 94 10.54 -17.89 -2.66
N GLN A 95 10.74 -16.57 -2.60
CA GLN A 95 11.55 -15.93 -1.56
C GLN A 95 10.78 -15.74 -0.25
N TYR A 96 9.46 -15.60 -0.33
CA TYR A 96 8.55 -15.48 0.82
C TYR A 96 7.35 -16.40 0.64
N ALA A 97 6.84 -16.93 1.75
CA ALA A 97 5.62 -17.72 1.79
C ALA A 97 4.65 -17.17 2.84
N PRO A 98 3.33 -17.17 2.59
CA PRO A 98 2.36 -16.79 3.61
C PRO A 98 2.43 -17.73 4.82
N ILE A 99 2.48 -17.17 6.03
CA ILE A 99 2.57 -17.93 7.29
C ILE A 99 1.40 -18.92 7.41
N GLU A 100 0.18 -18.48 7.11
CA GLU A 100 -1.01 -19.35 7.15
C GLU A 100 -0.86 -20.59 6.25
N LEU A 101 -0.24 -20.42 5.07
CA LEU A 101 0.02 -21.52 4.14
C LEU A 101 1.05 -22.48 4.72
N LEU A 102 2.15 -21.97 5.27
CA LEU A 102 3.19 -22.81 5.91
C LEU A 102 2.60 -23.62 7.07
N THR A 103 1.83 -22.98 7.95
CA THR A 103 1.15 -23.62 9.08
C THR A 103 0.17 -24.70 8.61
N ALA A 104 -0.65 -24.41 7.60
CA ALA A 104 -1.60 -25.37 7.07
C ALA A 104 -0.90 -26.59 6.45
N VAL A 105 0.18 -26.37 5.69
CA VAL A 105 0.96 -27.45 5.07
C VAL A 105 1.65 -28.29 6.13
N LEU A 106 2.28 -27.67 7.14
CA LEU A 106 2.94 -28.38 8.23
C LEU A 106 1.94 -29.18 9.09
N ALA A 107 0.77 -28.62 9.39
CA ALA A 107 -0.30 -29.33 10.10
C ALA A 107 -0.80 -30.53 9.29
N THR A 108 -1.02 -30.35 7.99
CA THR A 108 -1.47 -31.43 7.09
C THR A 108 -0.44 -32.55 6.98
N ALA A 109 0.83 -32.18 6.78
CA ALA A 109 1.94 -33.13 6.76
C ALA A 109 2.06 -33.87 8.10
N SER A 110 1.90 -33.13 9.21
CA SER A 110 1.94 -33.68 10.55
C SER A 110 0.85 -34.74 10.78
N GLN A 111 -0.38 -34.42 10.40
CA GLN A 111 -1.50 -35.35 10.51
C GLN A 111 -1.30 -36.62 9.66
N SER A 112 -0.78 -36.47 8.44
CA SER A 112 -0.58 -37.61 7.53
C SER A 112 0.36 -38.67 8.10
N ILE A 113 1.40 -38.27 8.83
CA ILE A 113 2.33 -39.21 9.48
C ILE A 113 1.69 -39.80 10.74
N ALA A 114 0.95 -39.01 11.52
CA ALA A 114 0.21 -39.50 12.69
C ALA A 114 -0.77 -40.63 12.30
N ASP A 115 -1.52 -40.45 11.21
CA ASP A 115 -2.44 -41.46 10.68
C ASP A 115 -1.70 -42.75 10.27
N ARG A 116 -0.51 -42.62 9.67
CA ARG A 116 0.33 -43.78 9.29
C ARG A 116 0.83 -44.54 10.51
N PHE A 117 1.21 -43.86 11.59
CA PHE A 117 1.60 -44.52 12.83
C PHE A 117 0.44 -45.28 13.47
N GLU A 118 -0.78 -44.72 13.42
CA GLU A 118 -1.97 -45.36 13.97
C GLU A 118 -2.41 -46.59 13.15
N ALA A 119 -2.20 -46.59 11.83
CA ALA A 119 -2.48 -47.73 10.97
C ALA A 119 -1.41 -48.86 11.06
N LEU A 120 -0.21 -48.55 11.56
CA LEU A 120 0.95 -49.44 11.52
C LEU A 120 0.75 -50.77 12.29
N PRO A 121 0.19 -50.80 13.52
CA PRO A 121 -0.02 -52.05 14.26
C PRO A 121 -0.90 -53.04 13.49
N GLY A 122 -1.98 -52.54 12.87
CA GLY A 122 -2.90 -53.35 12.08
C GLY A 122 -2.25 -53.90 10.81
N ALA A 123 -1.38 -53.12 10.16
CA ALA A 123 -0.60 -53.58 9.01
C ALA A 123 0.44 -54.64 9.42
N LEU A 124 1.16 -54.41 10.53
CA LEU A 124 2.17 -55.32 11.04
C LEU A 124 1.57 -56.66 11.48
N HIS A 125 0.40 -56.67 12.12
CA HIS A 125 -0.27 -57.90 12.53
C HIS A 125 -0.54 -58.87 11.36
N LYS A 126 -0.77 -58.35 10.14
CA LYS A 126 -0.99 -59.18 8.94
C LYS A 126 0.27 -59.89 8.46
N VAL A 127 1.46 -59.37 8.80
CA VAL A 127 2.76 -59.86 8.31
C VAL A 127 3.52 -60.58 9.41
N CYS A 128 3.41 -60.11 10.65
CA CYS A 128 4.05 -60.65 11.84
C CYS A 128 3.04 -60.66 13.01
N PRO A 129 2.36 -61.78 13.27
CA PRO A 129 1.44 -61.89 14.39
C PRO A 129 2.22 -61.99 15.70
N LEU A 130 2.43 -60.83 16.33
CA LEU A 130 3.09 -60.72 17.63
C LEU A 130 2.15 -61.21 18.77
N PRO A 131 2.72 -61.76 19.86
CA PRO A 131 2.00 -61.99 21.12
C PRO A 131 1.31 -60.72 21.61
N VAL A 132 0.27 -60.87 22.44
CA VAL A 132 -0.55 -59.74 22.93
C VAL A 132 0.30 -58.72 23.67
N GLU A 133 1.25 -59.17 24.48
CA GLU A 133 2.18 -58.33 25.22
C GLU A 133 3.08 -57.51 24.28
N GLY A 134 3.55 -58.13 23.20
CA GLY A 134 4.37 -57.46 22.18
C GLY A 134 3.58 -56.42 21.37
N ARG A 135 2.30 -56.70 21.08
CA ARG A 135 1.40 -55.73 20.44
C ARG A 135 1.14 -54.52 21.34
N ASN A 136 0.79 -54.75 22.60
CA ASN A 136 0.54 -53.66 23.54
C ASN A 136 1.78 -52.79 23.75
N ALA A 137 2.97 -53.40 23.83
CA ALA A 137 4.23 -52.66 23.93
C ALA A 137 4.51 -51.81 22.68
N LEU A 138 4.26 -52.36 21.48
CA LEU A 138 4.41 -51.66 20.22
C LEU A 138 3.43 -50.47 20.11
N GLU A 139 2.15 -50.69 20.41
CA GLU A 139 1.12 -49.64 20.40
C GLU A 139 1.46 -48.52 21.38
N THR A 140 1.94 -48.86 22.58
CA THR A 140 2.40 -47.88 23.58
C THR A 140 3.60 -47.08 23.07
N ALA A 141 4.60 -47.75 22.48
CA ALA A 141 5.77 -47.08 21.93
C ALA A 141 5.43 -46.14 20.77
N LEU A 142 4.54 -46.56 19.87
CA LEU A 142 4.06 -45.74 18.76
C LEU A 142 3.26 -44.53 19.23
N ALA A 143 2.38 -44.71 20.22
CA ALA A 143 1.63 -43.61 20.83
C ALA A 143 2.55 -42.60 21.50
N SER A 144 3.58 -43.05 22.22
CA SER A 144 4.60 -42.18 22.81
C SER A 144 5.34 -41.39 21.73
N ALA A 145 5.85 -42.08 20.70
CA ALA A 145 6.60 -41.46 19.61
C ALA A 145 5.77 -40.39 18.87
N ARG A 146 4.49 -40.66 18.62
CA ARG A 146 3.56 -39.68 18.01
C ARG A 146 3.39 -38.45 18.89
N ASN A 147 3.17 -38.63 20.19
CA ASN A 147 2.93 -37.52 21.12
C ASN A 147 4.18 -36.65 21.31
N ASP A 148 5.36 -37.28 21.38
CA ASP A 148 6.64 -36.59 21.48
C ASP A 148 6.91 -35.77 20.22
N TRP A 149 6.68 -36.35 19.05
CA TRP A 149 6.84 -35.63 17.79
C TRP A 149 5.91 -34.42 17.67
N LEU A 150 4.63 -34.56 18.05
CA LEU A 150 3.68 -33.45 18.03
C LEU A 150 4.13 -32.31 18.96
N ARG A 151 4.64 -32.67 20.15
CA ARG A 151 5.19 -31.72 21.13
C ARG A 151 6.44 -31.02 20.60
N SER A 152 7.40 -31.77 20.05
CA SER A 152 8.65 -31.20 19.51
C SER A 152 8.39 -30.30 18.30
N THR A 153 7.46 -30.67 17.42
CA THR A 153 7.10 -29.85 16.25
C THR A 153 6.41 -28.56 16.67
N ALA A 154 5.54 -28.61 17.68
CA ALA A 154 4.94 -27.41 18.25
C ALA A 154 5.97 -26.49 18.92
N ALA A 155 6.95 -27.05 19.63
CA ALA A 155 8.03 -26.27 20.25
C ALA A 155 8.91 -25.57 19.20
N LEU A 156 9.35 -26.30 18.17
CA LEU A 156 10.14 -25.74 17.06
C LEU A 156 9.39 -24.64 16.31
N ALA A 157 8.07 -24.77 16.16
CA ALA A 157 7.26 -23.73 15.53
C ALA A 157 7.15 -22.47 16.38
N VAL A 158 7.19 -22.57 17.72
CA VAL A 158 7.20 -21.41 18.62
C VAL A 158 8.57 -20.75 18.63
N GLU A 159 9.64 -21.53 18.76
CA GLU A 159 11.03 -21.04 18.76
C GLU A 159 11.38 -20.31 17.46
N ALA A 160 10.98 -20.86 16.31
CA ALA A 160 11.19 -20.20 15.02
C ALA A 160 10.44 -18.86 14.89
N LEU A 161 9.27 -18.70 15.52
CA LEU A 161 8.55 -17.43 15.53
C LEU A 161 9.22 -16.40 16.47
N GLU A 162 9.79 -16.86 17.58
CA GLU A 162 10.52 -16.00 18.53
C GLU A 162 11.85 -15.52 17.94
N GLU A 163 12.58 -16.38 17.22
CA GLU A 163 13.83 -16.00 16.53
C GLU A 163 13.60 -14.98 15.40
N ASP A 164 12.51 -15.12 14.62
CA ASP A 164 12.14 -14.16 13.58
C ASP A 164 11.82 -12.77 14.18
N ASP A 165 11.11 -12.71 15.32
CA ASP A 165 10.77 -11.45 16.01
C ASP A 165 12.05 -10.75 16.55
N ASP A 166 13.01 -11.51 17.08
CA ASP A 166 14.28 -10.98 17.61
C ASP A 166 15.24 -10.46 16.50
N GLU A 167 15.18 -11.04 15.29
CA GLU A 167 15.98 -10.59 14.14
C GLU A 167 15.48 -9.27 13.52
N GLU A 168 14.16 -9.01 13.55
CA GLU A 168 13.57 -7.75 13.05
C GLU A 168 13.96 -6.53 13.90
N ASP A 169 14.06 -6.68 15.22
CA ASP A 169 14.46 -5.61 16.14
C ASP A 169 15.96 -5.22 16.00
N GLY A 170 16.78 -6.10 15.42
CA GLY A 170 18.22 -5.87 15.18
C GLY A 170 18.57 -5.04 13.95
N GLN A 171 17.61 -4.83 13.02
CA GLN A 171 17.82 -4.16 11.72
C GLN A 171 16.99 -2.88 11.55
N GLY A 172 16.67 -2.18 12.65
CA GLY A 172 16.06 -0.83 12.62
C GLY A 172 17.05 0.35 12.50
N GLY A 173 18.34 0.09 12.27
CA GLY A 173 19.38 1.11 12.16
C GLY A 173 19.33 1.90 10.86
N VAL A 174 18.56 2.98 10.83
CA VAL A 174 18.53 3.98 9.74
C VAL A 174 19.96 4.43 9.38
N PRO A 175 20.45 4.25 8.14
CA PRO A 175 21.70 4.88 7.73
C PRO A 175 21.44 6.37 7.43
N ALA A 176 22.39 7.19 7.87
CA ALA A 176 22.41 8.66 7.77
C ALA A 176 22.44 9.22 6.35
#